data_AF-A0A952MU89-F1
#
_entry.id   AF-A0A952MU89-F1
#
_cell.length_a   1.000
_cell.length_b   1.000
_cell.length_c   1.000
_cell.angle_alpha   90.00
_cell.angle_beta   90.00
_cell.angle_gamma   90.00
#
_symmetry.space_group_name_H-M   'P 1'
#
loop_
_entity.id
_entity.type
_entity.pdbx_description
1 polymer ?
#
loop_
_entity_poly.entity_id
_entity_poly.type
_entity_poly.pdbx_seq_one_letter_code
_entity_poly.pdbx_strand_id
1 'polypeptide(L)'
;MRIRKEISKWSIKTFLKLAGLLLVIFNLFTLLAAYMDHSIWDVSLSFTLVAGVFYPVLLASILTTGFRTGTLYINDYQAMVDFQEKLKSKIEKENMVIESEMDNHAVYRPRGGYYSLFNAWGGTEKLTATWDDEIVLSGSLRKVTVVEDVLTWNKEFRTLRPANSEANKLQ
;
A
#
# COMPACT_ATOMS: atom_id res chain seq x y z
N MET A 1 0.64 -15.35 18.68
CA MET A 1 0.20 -14.53 17.53
C MET A 1 0.74 -15.09 16.23
N ARG A 2 -0.17 -15.49 15.34
CA ARG A 2 0.14 -15.93 13.96
C ARG A 2 -0.33 -14.84 13.01
N ILE A 3 0.51 -14.47 12.05
CA ILE A 3 0.22 -13.45 11.04
C ILE A 3 0.30 -14.12 9.67
N ARG A 4 -0.76 -13.98 8.86
CA ARG A 4 -0.80 -14.47 7.48
C ARG A 4 -1.10 -13.31 6.56
N LYS A 5 -0.36 -13.18 5.47
CA LYS A 5 -0.56 -12.13 4.47
C LYS A 5 -0.94 -12.73 3.14
N GLU A 6 -2.02 -12.22 2.57
CA GLU A 6 -2.45 -12.52 1.22
C GLU A 6 -2.34 -11.26 0.36
N ILE A 7 -1.85 -11.42 -0.86
CA ILE A 7 -1.68 -10.32 -1.80
C ILE A 7 -2.55 -10.62 -3.02
N SER A 8 -3.52 -9.75 -3.30
CA SER A 8 -4.38 -9.83 -4.47
C SER A 8 -3.59 -9.97 -5.77
N LYS A 9 -4.12 -10.66 -6.77
CA LYS A 9 -3.43 -10.88 -8.06
C LYS A 9 -3.12 -9.55 -8.76
N TRP A 10 -2.05 -9.54 -9.56
CA TRP A 10 -1.72 -8.37 -10.38
C TRP A 10 -2.84 -8.07 -11.38
N SER A 11 -3.24 -6.81 -11.47
CA SER A 11 -4.36 -6.35 -12.30
C SER A 11 -3.84 -5.62 -13.54
N ILE A 12 -4.01 -6.26 -14.70
CA ILE A 12 -3.73 -5.65 -16.02
C ILE A 12 -4.49 -4.34 -16.20
N LYS A 13 -5.74 -4.28 -15.71
CA LYS A 13 -6.58 -3.08 -15.84
C LYS A 13 -5.98 -1.90 -15.08
N THR A 14 -5.44 -2.14 -13.88
CA THR A 14 -4.80 -1.11 -13.06
C THR A 14 -3.48 -0.66 -13.70
N PHE A 15 -2.70 -1.60 -14.22
CA PHE A 15 -1.48 -1.30 -14.96
C PHE A 15 -1.75 -0.43 -16.19
N LEU A 16 -2.71 -0.80 -17.04
CA LEU A 16 -3.04 -0.03 -18.24
C LEU A 16 -3.49 1.40 -17.93
N LYS A 17 -4.25 1.58 -16.84
CA LYS A 17 -4.63 2.93 -16.37
C LYS A 17 -3.41 3.74 -15.93
N LEU A 18 -2.46 3.13 -15.19
CA LEU A 18 -1.25 3.83 -14.72
C LEU A 18 -0.33 4.17 -15.88
N ALA A 19 -0.09 3.19 -16.76
CA ALA A 19 0.71 3.35 -17.95
C ALA A 19 0.12 4.46 -18.83
N GLY A 20 -1.19 4.44 -19.10
CA GLY A 20 -1.86 5.49 -19.88
C GLY A 20 -1.69 6.88 -19.27
N LEU A 21 -1.93 7.03 -17.96
CA LEU A 21 -1.77 8.32 -17.28
C LEU A 21 -0.33 8.82 -17.33
N LEU A 22 0.64 7.95 -17.04
CA LEU A 22 2.06 8.29 -17.04
C LEU A 22 2.56 8.60 -18.45
N LEU A 23 2.09 7.88 -19.48
CA LEU A 23 2.40 8.18 -20.87
C LEU A 23 1.94 9.61 -21.22
N VAL A 24 0.71 10.00 -20.87
CA VAL A 24 0.21 11.35 -21.12
C VAL A 24 1.06 12.41 -20.42
N ILE A 25 1.36 12.21 -19.13
CA ILE A 25 2.16 13.16 -18.33
C ILE A 25 3.58 13.31 -18.90
N PHE A 26 4.26 12.20 -19.17
CA PHE A 26 5.63 12.23 -19.66
C PHE A 26 5.73 12.81 -21.07
N ASN A 27 4.78 12.49 -21.97
CA ASN A 27 4.74 13.12 -23.29
C ASN A 27 4.46 14.62 -23.19
N LEU A 28 3.62 15.06 -22.25
CA LEU A 28 3.42 16.49 -21.99
C LEU A 28 4.72 17.18 -21.55
N PHE A 29 5.50 16.56 -20.66
CA PHE A 29 6.81 17.08 -20.25
C PHE A 29 7.81 17.11 -21.39
N THR A 30 7.86 16.06 -22.22
CA THR A 30 8.72 16.03 -23.41
C THR A 30 8.37 17.15 -24.39
N LEU A 31 7.08 17.38 -24.64
CA LEU A 31 6.61 18.48 -25.50
C LEU A 31 6.92 19.86 -24.91
N LEU A 32 6.74 20.04 -23.59
CA LEU A 32 7.07 21.28 -22.91
C LEU A 32 8.57 21.59 -22.95
N ALA A 33 9.42 20.59 -22.71
CA ALA A 33 10.87 20.75 -22.79
C ALA A 33 11.28 21.17 -24.21
N ALA A 34 10.73 20.49 -25.22
CA ALA A 34 11.02 20.79 -26.61
C ALA A 34 10.47 22.16 -27.09
N TYR A 35 9.35 22.60 -26.51
CA TYR A 35 8.83 23.96 -26.71
C TYR A 35 9.74 25.03 -26.09
N MET A 36 10.28 24.79 -24.90
CA MET A 36 11.23 25.69 -24.24
C MET A 36 12.57 25.78 -24.99
N ASP A 37 13.01 24.70 -25.61
CA ASP A 37 14.24 24.66 -26.42
C ASP A 37 14.02 25.16 -27.87
N HIS A 38 12.83 25.71 -28.19
CA HIS A 38 12.43 26.25 -29.49
C HIS A 38 12.52 25.28 -30.69
N SER A 39 12.74 23.99 -30.45
CA SER A 39 12.79 22.98 -31.50
C SER A 39 12.18 21.66 -31.06
N ILE A 40 10.90 21.47 -31.43
CA ILE A 40 10.17 20.23 -31.21
C ILE A 40 10.67 19.10 -32.14
N TRP A 41 11.34 19.48 -33.24
CA TRP A 41 11.83 18.57 -34.26
C TRP A 41 13.23 18.01 -33.97
N ASP A 42 13.98 18.62 -33.05
CA ASP A 42 15.31 18.14 -32.63
C ASP A 42 15.27 17.09 -31.53
N VAL A 43 14.07 16.74 -31.04
CA VAL A 43 13.92 15.68 -30.04
C VAL A 43 14.21 14.33 -30.68
N SER A 44 15.33 13.71 -30.30
CA SER A 44 15.71 12.41 -30.83
C SER A 44 14.62 11.35 -30.58
N LEU A 45 14.35 10.53 -31.60
CA LEU A 45 13.37 9.43 -31.51
C LEU A 45 13.71 8.46 -30.37
N SER A 46 15.00 8.24 -30.10
CA SER A 46 15.49 7.45 -28.97
C SER A 46 15.10 8.07 -27.62
N PHE A 47 15.22 9.39 -27.47
CA PHE A 47 14.81 10.07 -26.24
C PHE A 47 13.30 9.98 -26.03
N THR A 48 12.49 10.21 -27.07
CA THR A 48 11.03 10.09 -26.99
C THR A 48 10.59 8.67 -26.65
N LEU A 49 11.23 7.64 -27.22
CA LEU A 49 10.93 6.25 -26.88
C LEU A 49 11.31 5.91 -25.45
N VAL A 50 12.47 6.35 -24.98
CA VAL A 50 12.93 6.03 -23.62
C VAL A 50 12.14 6.83 -22.57
N ALA A 51 12.09 8.15 -22.68
CA ALA A 51 11.45 9.03 -21.71
C ALA A 51 9.91 9.03 -21.86
N GLY A 52 9.41 8.97 -23.08
CA GLY A 52 7.97 9.07 -23.38
C GLY A 52 7.23 7.75 -23.39
N VAL A 53 7.91 6.60 -23.49
CA VAL A 53 7.25 5.28 -23.55
C VAL A 53 7.81 4.29 -22.52
N PHE A 54 9.12 4.00 -22.56
CA PHE A 54 9.72 2.97 -21.72
C PHE A 54 9.66 3.31 -20.23
N TYR A 55 10.05 4.53 -19.87
CA TYR A 55 10.08 4.97 -18.48
C TYR A 55 8.69 5.03 -17.82
N PRO A 56 7.64 5.57 -18.48
CA PRO A 56 6.26 5.47 -18.00
C PRO A 56 5.78 4.04 -17.79
N VAL A 57 6.08 3.13 -18.71
CA VAL A 57 5.68 1.72 -18.63
C VAL A 57 6.38 1.00 -17.48
N LEU A 58 7.69 1.23 -17.30
CA LEU A 58 8.45 0.69 -16.18
C LEU A 58 7.90 1.20 -14.84
N LEU A 59 7.68 2.52 -14.73
CA LEU A 59 7.15 3.14 -13.53
C LEU A 59 5.73 2.66 -13.22
N ALA A 60 4.88 2.49 -14.24
CA ALA A 60 3.56 1.89 -14.10
C ALA A 60 3.64 0.46 -13.54
N SER A 61 4.59 -0.35 -13.99
CA SER A 61 4.79 -1.72 -13.51
C SER A 61 5.13 -1.75 -12.01
N ILE A 62 6.06 -0.89 -11.58
CA ILE A 62 6.46 -0.76 -10.17
C ILE A 62 5.27 -0.27 -9.33
N LEU A 63 4.62 0.79 -9.77
CA LEU A 63 3.49 1.39 -9.04
C LEU A 63 2.30 0.44 -8.94
N THR A 64 1.99 -0.31 -10.00
CA THR A 64 0.88 -1.30 -9.99
C THR A 64 1.07 -2.31 -8.87
N THR A 65 2.30 -2.68 -8.55
CA THR A 65 2.60 -3.59 -7.44
C THR A 65 2.23 -2.97 -6.09
N GLY A 66 2.49 -1.67 -5.90
CA GLY A 66 2.14 -0.93 -4.68
C GLY A 66 0.63 -0.72 -4.48
N PHE A 67 -0.14 -0.65 -5.57
CA PHE A 67 -1.61 -0.51 -5.54
C PHE A 67 -2.36 -1.85 -5.40
N ARG A 68 -1.66 -2.98 -5.30
CA ARG A 68 -2.31 -4.27 -5.01
C ARG A 68 -2.98 -4.19 -3.65
N THR A 69 -4.14 -4.83 -3.51
CA THR A 69 -4.76 -5.05 -2.21
C THR A 69 -3.97 -6.12 -1.46
N GLY A 70 -3.55 -5.82 -0.23
CA GLY A 70 -3.07 -6.79 0.74
C GLY A 70 -4.18 -7.09 1.75
N THR A 71 -4.24 -8.32 2.22
CA THR A 71 -5.07 -8.73 3.36
C THR A 71 -4.17 -9.39 4.39
N LEU A 72 -4.20 -8.88 5.62
CA LEU A 72 -3.46 -9.39 6.77
C LEU A 72 -4.45 -10.03 7.72
N TYR A 73 -4.21 -11.29 8.03
CA TYR A 73 -4.99 -12.06 8.98
C TYR A 73 -4.14 -12.25 10.25
N ILE A 74 -4.73 -11.93 11.39
CA ILE A 74 -4.06 -11.99 12.68
C ILE A 74 -4.85 -12.91 13.60
N ASN A 75 -4.19 -13.99 14.03
CA ASN A 75 -4.71 -15.01 14.91
C ASN A 75 -3.92 -15.07 16.22
N ASP A 76 -4.51 -15.73 17.23
CA ASP A 76 -3.92 -15.92 18.57
C ASP A 76 -3.53 -14.59 19.25
N TYR A 77 -4.36 -13.54 19.07
CA TYR A 77 -4.17 -12.21 19.67
C TYR A 77 -4.84 -12.08 21.04
N GLN A 78 -5.76 -13.00 21.39
CA GLN A 78 -6.53 -13.02 22.65
C GLN A 78 -5.65 -13.08 23.90
N ALA A 79 -4.41 -13.57 23.78
CA ALA A 79 -3.44 -13.59 24.87
C ALA A 79 -2.87 -12.20 25.22
N MET A 80 -3.14 -11.16 24.43
CA MET A 80 -2.70 -9.79 24.67
C MET A 80 -3.85 -8.90 25.11
N VAL A 81 -3.72 -8.35 26.32
CA VAL A 81 -4.65 -7.34 26.85
C VAL A 81 -4.61 -6.08 25.98
N ASP A 82 -5.78 -5.56 25.63
CA ASP A 82 -6.01 -4.36 24.82
C ASP A 82 -5.35 -4.40 23.42
N PHE A 83 -5.23 -5.59 22.82
CA PHE A 83 -4.62 -5.74 21.49
C PHE A 83 -5.28 -4.82 20.45
N GLN A 84 -6.61 -4.82 20.41
CA GLN A 84 -7.38 -4.03 19.45
C GLN A 84 -7.11 -2.54 19.64
N GLU A 85 -7.20 -2.01 20.86
CA GLU A 85 -6.95 -0.59 21.15
C GLU A 85 -5.51 -0.17 20.80
N LYS A 86 -4.53 -1.01 21.12
CA LYS A 86 -3.11 -0.77 20.75
C LYS A 86 -2.94 -0.71 19.25
N LEU A 87 -3.55 -1.64 18.52
CA LEU A 87 -3.48 -1.70 17.06
C LEU A 87 -4.19 -0.49 16.43
N LYS A 88 -5.38 -0.13 16.90
CA LYS A 88 -6.11 1.08 16.49
C LYS A 88 -5.24 2.33 16.67
N SER A 89 -4.63 2.50 17.85
CA SER A 89 -3.75 3.64 18.13
C SER A 89 -2.54 3.72 17.19
N LYS A 90 -1.94 2.58 16.82
CA LYS A 90 -0.82 2.56 15.86
C LYS A 90 -1.28 2.87 14.44
N ILE A 91 -2.43 2.35 14.02
CA ILE A 91 -3.03 2.65 12.71
C ILE A 91 -3.31 4.15 12.58
N GLU A 92 -3.83 4.80 13.61
CA GLU A 92 -4.06 6.25 13.60
C GLU A 92 -2.77 7.07 13.54
N LYS A 93 -1.71 6.62 14.23
CA LYS A 93 -0.37 7.24 14.16
C LYS A 93 0.24 7.14 12.77
N GLU A 94 -0.17 6.19 11.93
CA GLU A 94 0.23 6.05 10.52
C GLU A 94 -0.53 6.98 9.56
N ASN A 95 -0.87 8.18 10.04
CA ASN A 95 -1.65 9.20 9.33
C ASN A 95 -2.97 8.65 8.80
N MET A 96 -3.73 7.91 9.61
CA MET A 96 -5.09 7.46 9.24
C MET A 96 -6.13 7.96 10.25
N VAL A 97 -7.37 8.11 9.79
CA VAL A 97 -8.54 8.48 10.59
C VAL A 97 -9.62 7.44 10.38
N ILE A 98 -10.36 7.13 11.43
CA ILE A 98 -11.58 6.36 11.34
C ILE A 98 -12.60 7.15 10.52
N GLU A 99 -13.03 6.58 9.39
CA GLU A 99 -14.12 7.08 8.55
C GLU A 99 -15.48 6.55 9.04
N SER A 100 -15.52 5.27 9.42
CA SER A 100 -16.69 4.63 10.01
C SER A 100 -16.26 3.51 10.95
N GLU A 101 -16.92 3.39 12.08
CA GLU A 101 -16.76 2.28 13.01
C GLU A 101 -18.14 1.68 13.30
N MET A 102 -18.29 0.40 12.99
CA MET A 102 -19.40 -0.47 13.39
C MET A 102 -18.82 -1.53 14.32
N ASP A 103 -19.67 -2.19 15.12
CA ASP A 103 -19.26 -3.07 16.23
C ASP A 103 -18.06 -3.98 15.92
N ASN A 104 -18.06 -4.67 14.77
CA ASN A 104 -16.97 -5.56 14.35
C ASN A 104 -16.21 -5.06 13.10
N HIS A 105 -16.40 -3.83 12.66
CA HIS A 105 -15.81 -3.33 11.42
C HIS A 105 -15.39 -1.86 11.52
N ALA A 106 -14.12 -1.57 11.24
CA ALA A 106 -13.60 -0.21 11.17
C ALA A 106 -13.00 0.09 9.79
N VAL A 107 -13.36 1.24 9.23
CA VAL A 107 -12.78 1.74 7.98
C VAL A 107 -11.90 2.92 8.30
N TYR A 108 -10.63 2.84 7.91
CA TYR A 108 -9.63 3.88 8.07
C TYR A 108 -9.33 4.54 6.72
N ARG A 109 -9.32 5.87 6.71
CA ARG A 109 -8.90 6.70 5.58
C ARG A 109 -7.60 7.46 5.91
N PRO A 110 -6.67 7.64 4.98
CA PRO A 110 -5.47 8.46 5.23
C PRO A 110 -5.80 9.95 5.45
N ARG A 111 -5.00 10.61 6.31
CA ARG A 111 -4.98 12.06 6.55
C ARG A 111 -4.17 12.74 5.43
N GLY A 112 -4.84 13.40 4.48
CA GLY A 112 -4.15 14.26 3.50
C GLY A 112 -4.89 14.47 2.18
N GLY A 113 -4.54 15.54 1.45
CA GLY A 113 -5.17 15.90 0.16
C GLY A 113 -4.92 14.91 -0.97
N TYR A 114 -3.82 14.15 -0.92
CA TYR A 114 -3.50 13.10 -1.89
C TYR A 114 -4.48 11.91 -1.85
N TYR A 115 -5.22 11.75 -0.75
CA TYR A 115 -6.26 10.74 -0.63
C TYR A 115 -7.31 10.84 -1.73
N SER A 116 -7.72 12.04 -2.16
CA SER A 116 -8.76 12.16 -3.21
C SER A 116 -8.28 11.61 -4.56
N LEU A 117 -6.99 11.83 -4.87
CA LEU A 117 -6.36 11.39 -6.13
C LEU A 117 -6.25 9.86 -6.19
N PHE A 118 -5.92 9.21 -5.08
CA PHE A 118 -5.76 7.76 -5.02
C PHE A 118 -7.05 7.02 -4.63
N ASN A 119 -8.03 7.69 -4.02
CA ASN A 119 -9.36 7.11 -3.75
C ASN A 119 -10.19 6.97 -5.04
N ALA A 120 -9.95 7.81 -6.04
CA ALA A 120 -10.48 7.66 -7.41
C ALA A 120 -10.07 6.33 -8.07
N TRP A 121 -9.08 5.64 -7.50
CA TRP A 121 -8.61 4.32 -7.93
C TRP A 121 -9.28 3.19 -7.16
N GLY A 122 -10.58 3.32 -6.87
CA GLY A 122 -11.40 2.25 -6.31
C GLY A 122 -11.17 2.00 -4.82
N GLY A 123 -10.89 3.03 -4.03
CA GLY A 123 -10.74 2.89 -2.58
C GLY A 123 -9.43 2.26 -2.12
N THR A 124 -8.43 2.14 -3.00
CA THR A 124 -7.17 1.44 -2.73
C THR A 124 -6.39 1.95 -1.52
N GLU A 125 -6.59 3.20 -1.09
CA GLU A 125 -5.91 3.73 0.09
C GLU A 125 -6.64 3.52 1.41
N LYS A 126 -7.89 3.08 1.39
CA LYS A 126 -8.61 2.74 2.61
C LYS A 126 -8.03 1.47 3.21
N LEU A 127 -8.00 1.41 4.53
CA LEU A 127 -7.72 0.20 5.28
C LEU A 127 -9.01 -0.20 6.00
N THR A 128 -9.52 -1.38 5.72
CA THR A 128 -10.68 -1.95 6.41
C THR A 128 -10.19 -2.97 7.43
N ALA A 129 -10.62 -2.85 8.67
CA ALA A 129 -10.38 -3.79 9.74
C ALA A 129 -11.69 -4.49 10.11
N THR A 130 -11.65 -5.82 10.22
CA THR A 130 -12.74 -6.62 10.77
C THR A 130 -12.25 -7.22 12.08
N TRP A 131 -12.99 -6.98 13.15
CA TRP A 131 -12.68 -7.32 14.54
C TRP A 131 -13.55 -8.50 14.98
N ASP A 132 -13.32 -9.65 14.38
CA ASP A 132 -14.01 -10.91 14.74
C ASP A 132 -13.01 -11.90 15.35
N ASP A 133 -13.36 -13.19 15.47
CA ASP A 133 -12.46 -14.26 15.96
C ASP A 133 -11.07 -14.27 15.29
N GLU A 134 -11.01 -13.90 14.02
CA GLU A 134 -9.77 -13.57 13.30
C GLU A 134 -9.80 -12.08 12.92
N ILE A 135 -8.74 -11.35 13.27
CA ILE A 135 -8.65 -9.94 12.88
C ILE A 135 -8.18 -9.87 11.43
N VAL A 136 -9.00 -9.27 10.56
CA VAL A 136 -8.73 -9.14 9.13
C VAL A 136 -8.53 -7.68 8.77
N LEU A 137 -7.32 -7.32 8.35
CA LEU A 137 -6.99 -6.00 7.83
C LEU A 137 -6.80 -6.06 6.32
N SER A 138 -7.61 -5.33 5.54
CA SER A 138 -7.50 -5.28 4.08
C SER A 138 -7.33 -3.84 3.59
N GLY A 139 -6.50 -3.62 2.58
CA GLY A 139 -6.25 -2.28 2.02
C GLY A 139 -5.08 -2.30 1.03
N SER A 140 -4.51 -1.14 0.70
CA SER A 140 -3.29 -1.13 -0.13
C SER A 140 -2.18 -1.96 0.51
N LEU A 141 -1.47 -2.72 -0.31
CA LEU A 141 -0.34 -3.53 0.10
C LEU A 141 0.69 -2.69 0.86
N ARG A 142 0.92 -1.45 0.44
CA ARG A 142 1.79 -0.50 1.15
C ARG A 142 1.35 -0.30 2.60
N LYS A 143 0.08 0.05 2.85
CA LYS A 143 -0.44 0.30 4.21
C LYS A 143 -0.47 -0.98 5.04
N VAL A 144 -0.90 -2.09 4.44
CA VAL A 144 -0.96 -3.39 5.11
C VAL A 144 0.43 -3.88 5.52
N THR A 145 1.45 -3.66 4.68
CA THR A 145 2.85 -4.01 5.00
C THR A 145 3.39 -3.18 6.16
N VAL A 146 3.07 -1.89 6.23
CA VAL A 146 3.45 -1.05 7.38
C VAL A 146 2.82 -1.58 8.67
N VAL A 147 1.55 -1.96 8.64
CA VAL A 147 0.88 -2.53 9.82
C VAL A 147 1.46 -3.90 10.20
N GLU A 148 1.78 -4.75 9.22
CA GLU A 148 2.52 -6.00 9.44
C GLU A 148 3.87 -5.76 10.10
N ASP A 149 4.63 -4.76 9.66
CA ASP A 149 5.92 -4.39 10.25
C ASP A 149 5.75 -3.91 11.69
N VAL A 150 4.73 -3.09 11.98
CA VAL A 150 4.39 -2.68 13.35
C VAL A 150 4.11 -3.90 14.22
N LEU A 151 3.29 -4.85 13.75
CA LEU A 151 2.94 -6.06 14.49
C LEU A 151 4.13 -7.01 14.69
N THR A 152 5.06 -7.03 13.74
CA THR A 152 6.21 -7.95 13.76
C THR A 152 7.37 -7.42 14.61
N TRP A 153 7.66 -6.12 14.52
CA TRP A 153 8.89 -5.52 15.05
C TRP A 153 8.70 -4.68 16.31
N ASN A 154 7.49 -4.20 16.59
CA ASN A 154 7.25 -3.42 17.80
C ASN A 154 7.23 -4.33 19.04
N LYS A 155 8.06 -3.97 20.04
CA LYS A 155 8.20 -4.69 21.31
C LYS A 155 6.88 -4.87 22.05
N GLU A 156 5.95 -3.93 21.90
CA GLU A 156 4.61 -3.98 22.51
C GLU A 156 3.78 -5.19 22.02
N PHE A 157 3.99 -5.63 20.77
CA PHE A 157 3.29 -6.77 20.17
C PHE A 157 4.10 -8.08 20.24
N ARG A 158 5.41 -7.97 20.55
CA ARG A 158 6.36 -9.10 20.55
C ARG A 158 6.30 -9.96 21.82
N THR A 159 5.66 -9.50 22.89
CA THR A 159 5.49 -10.26 24.16
C THR A 159 4.73 -11.57 24.01
N LEU A 160 4.12 -11.86 22.85
CA LEU A 160 3.48 -13.13 22.51
C LEU A 160 4.34 -14.08 21.65
N ARG A 161 5.57 -13.71 21.26
CA ARG A 161 6.50 -14.73 20.75
C ARG A 161 7.06 -15.46 21.98
N PRO A 162 6.81 -16.77 22.13
CA PRO A 162 7.60 -17.53 23.10
C PRO A 162 9.07 -17.32 22.72
N ALA A 163 9.89 -16.90 23.70
CA ALA A 163 11.34 -16.80 23.56
C ALA A 163 12.00 -18.10 23.08
N ASN A 164 11.24 -19.20 23.06
CA ASN A 164 11.69 -20.55 22.73
C ASN A 164 11.72 -20.87 21.22
N SER A 165 11.24 -19.99 20.31
CA SER A 165 11.33 -20.32 18.87
C SER A 165 12.74 -20.18 18.29
N GLU A 166 13.67 -19.54 19.00
CA GLU A 166 15.10 -19.52 18.65
C GLU A 166 15.89 -20.62 19.36
N ALA A 167 15.41 -21.10 20.52
CA ALA A 167 16.06 -22.19 21.27
C ALA A 167 15.88 -23.57 20.60
N ASN A 168 14.81 -23.77 19.83
CA ASN A 168 14.52 -25.06 19.16
C ASN A 168 15.14 -25.20 17.75
N LYS A 169 16.02 -24.28 17.35
CA LYS A 169 16.81 -24.40 16.11
C LYS A 169 18.26 -24.83 16.34
N LEU A 170 18.65 -25.08 17.59
CA LEU A 170 20.01 -25.46 17.99
C LEU A 170 20.04 -26.75 18.83
N GLN A 171 19.04 -27.62 18.71
CA GLN A 171 19.09 -29.00 19.21
C GLN A 171 18.93 -29.99 18.08
#